data_AF-A0A3L6FW84-F1
#
_entry.id   AF-A0A3L6FW84-F1
#
_cell.length_a   1.000
_cell.length_b   1.000
_cell.length_c   1.000
_cell.angle_alpha   90.00
_cell.angle_beta   90.00
_cell.angle_gamma   90.00
#
_symmetry.space_group_name_H-M   'P 1'
#
loop_
_entity.id
_entity.type
_entity.pdbx_description
1 polymer ?
#
loop_
_entity_poly.entity_id
_entity_poly.type
_entity_poly.pdbx_seq_one_letter_code
_entity_poly.pdbx_strand_id
1 'polypeptide(L)'
;MEASELFVRMSTCDDNATTSSTSKIRKKAKKRDSEEEGLIAAFKSVGDTLSSAIEKVATGDTDVPDDLFDSLINLPGFEQTHISLYFNYLVAHPHIARAFNKLPFDHKLIWARNFVSEKFPGV
;
A
#
# COMPACT_ATOMS: atom_id res chain seq x y z
N MET A 1 74.52 12.29 -31.44
CA MET A 1 73.98 13.66 -31.30
C MET A 1 73.59 14.07 -32.70
N GLU A 2 72.35 14.51 -32.88
CA GLU A 2 71.65 14.74 -34.17
C GLU A 2 71.42 13.51 -35.05
N ALA A 3 70.37 13.42 -35.85
CA ALA A 3 69.01 13.95 -35.82
C ALA A 3 68.27 13.12 -36.88
N SER A 4 67.03 12.80 -36.56
CA SER A 4 66.09 11.91 -37.25
C SER A 4 65.83 12.21 -38.74
N GLU A 5 65.54 11.11 -39.43
CA GLU A 5 65.17 10.88 -40.83
C GLU A 5 64.39 11.98 -41.58
N LEU A 6 64.87 12.20 -42.80
CA LEU A 6 64.14 12.72 -43.95
C LEU A 6 63.37 11.58 -44.63
N PHE A 7 62.06 11.74 -44.89
CA PHE A 7 61.50 11.36 -46.19
C PHE A 7 60.24 12.18 -46.58
N VAL A 8 60.52 13.28 -47.28
CA VAL A 8 59.97 13.67 -48.60
C VAL A 8 58.44 13.81 -48.81
N ARG A 9 58.08 15.09 -49.07
CA ARG A 9 56.91 15.67 -49.80
C ARG A 9 56.45 14.82 -51.01
N MET A 10 55.20 14.83 -51.50
CA MET A 10 54.45 15.97 -52.04
C MET A 10 53.09 15.50 -52.61
N SER A 11 52.15 16.46 -52.75
CA SER A 11 51.12 16.57 -53.80
C SER A 11 49.74 15.94 -53.53
N THR A 12 48.60 16.63 -53.60
CA THR A 12 48.23 17.95 -54.16
C THR A 12 46.97 18.51 -53.46
N CYS A 13 46.87 19.84 -53.48
CA CYS A 13 45.71 20.77 -53.58
C CYS A 13 44.33 20.15 -53.91
N ASP A 14 43.15 20.66 -53.53
CA ASP A 14 42.65 22.03 -53.31
C ASP A 14 41.22 22.00 -52.69
N ASP A 15 40.75 23.19 -52.27
CA ASP A 15 39.38 23.73 -52.29
C ASP A 15 38.37 23.62 -51.10
N ASN A 16 37.96 24.83 -50.69
CA ASN A 16 36.62 25.31 -50.30
C ASN A 16 35.95 24.79 -49.01
N ALA A 17 35.86 25.68 -48.01
CA ALA A 17 34.60 26.39 -47.69
C ALA A 17 34.66 27.04 -46.29
N THR A 18 34.45 28.37 -46.28
CA THR A 18 33.56 29.09 -45.34
C THR A 18 33.87 29.01 -43.84
N THR A 19 34.40 30.14 -43.35
CA THR A 19 34.08 30.80 -42.06
C THR A 19 32.84 30.27 -41.34
N SER A 20 32.96 29.90 -40.07
CA SER A 20 32.19 30.56 -39.00
C SER A 20 32.51 29.98 -37.63
N SER A 21 32.87 30.87 -36.73
CA SER A 21 33.03 30.65 -35.30
C SER A 21 31.72 30.11 -34.72
N THR A 22 31.73 28.87 -34.23
CA THR A 22 30.78 28.44 -33.20
C THR A 22 31.57 27.78 -32.08
N SER A 23 31.89 28.59 -31.09
CA SER A 23 32.22 28.17 -29.74
C SER A 23 31.11 27.23 -29.23
N LYS A 24 31.29 25.92 -29.45
CA LYS A 24 30.48 24.88 -28.80
C LYS A 24 30.81 24.93 -27.30
N ILE A 25 30.12 25.81 -26.59
CA ILE A 25 30.03 25.80 -25.13
C ILE A 25 29.49 24.40 -24.78
N ARG A 26 30.40 23.51 -24.38
CA ARG A 26 30.05 22.22 -23.81
C ARG A 26 29.39 22.50 -22.46
N LYS A 27 28.07 22.70 -22.45
CA LYS A 27 27.26 22.68 -21.24
C LYS A 27 27.34 21.25 -20.68
N LYS A 28 28.35 21.01 -19.85
CA LYS A 28 28.44 19.80 -19.03
C LYS A 28 27.22 19.87 -18.11
N ALA A 29 26.28 18.94 -18.27
CA ALA A 29 25.13 18.85 -17.38
C ALA A 29 25.67 18.65 -15.95
N LYS A 30 25.52 19.67 -15.12
CA LYS A 30 25.73 19.57 -13.67
C LYS A 30 24.62 18.64 -13.18
N LYS A 31 24.91 17.35 -12.96
CA LYS A 31 24.05 16.52 -12.12
C LYS A 31 23.94 17.26 -10.79
N ARG A 32 22.74 17.73 -10.48
CA ARG A 32 22.43 18.34 -9.20
C ARG A 32 22.18 17.17 -8.26
N ASP A 33 23.12 16.86 -7.37
CA ASP A 33 22.90 15.88 -6.29
C ASP A 33 21.61 16.17 -5.50
N SER A 34 21.14 17.42 -5.50
CA SER A 34 19.90 17.84 -4.84
C SER A 34 18.63 17.16 -5.37
N GLU A 35 18.60 16.73 -6.64
CA GLU A 35 17.39 16.11 -7.23
C GLU A 35 17.25 14.65 -6.77
N GLU A 36 18.37 13.93 -6.63
CA GLU A 36 18.38 12.55 -6.14
C GLU A 36 18.00 12.48 -4.65
N GLU A 37 18.53 13.39 -3.84
CA GLU A 37 18.13 13.52 -2.43
C GLU A 37 16.65 13.86 -2.27
N GLY A 38 16.11 14.71 -3.16
CA GLY A 38 14.68 15.04 -3.19
C GLY A 38 13.78 13.84 -3.52
N LEU A 39 14.20 13.01 -4.49
CA LEU A 39 13.49 11.77 -4.83
C LEU A 39 13.54 10.75 -3.69
N ILE A 40 14.70 10.56 -3.07
CA ILE A 40 14.87 9.66 -1.92
C ILE A 40 13.99 10.12 -0.75
N ALA A 41 13.95 11.43 -0.47
CA ALA A 41 13.10 12.00 0.57
C ALA A 41 11.61 11.81 0.27
N ALA A 42 11.18 11.98 -0.99
CA ALA A 42 9.80 11.77 -1.40
C ALA A 42 9.36 10.31 -1.20
N PHE A 43 10.19 9.34 -1.61
CA PHE A 43 9.88 7.92 -1.43
C PHE A 43 9.81 7.52 0.05
N LYS A 44 10.72 8.04 0.89
CA LYS A 44 10.63 7.82 2.34
C LYS A 44 9.33 8.38 2.91
N SER A 45 8.98 9.63 2.57
CA SER A 45 7.75 10.27 3.06
C SER A 45 6.49 9.49 2.66
N VAL A 46 6.40 9.03 1.41
CA VAL A 46 5.27 8.20 0.95
C VAL A 46 5.28 6.83 1.64
N GLY A 47 6.45 6.21 1.77
CA GLY A 47 6.62 4.92 2.45
C GLY A 47 6.20 4.96 3.92
N ASP A 48 6.62 5.98 4.66
CA ASP A 48 6.24 6.20 6.05
C ASP A 48 4.74 6.45 6.19
N THR A 49 4.17 7.26 5.29
CA THR A 49 2.72 7.53 5.27
C THR A 49 1.92 6.26 5.01
N LEU A 50 2.34 5.44 4.03
CA LEU A 50 1.70 4.17 3.70
C LEU A 50 1.85 3.16 4.84
N SER A 51 3.05 3.04 5.42
CA SER A 51 3.31 2.18 6.57
C SER A 51 2.41 2.53 7.75
N SER A 52 2.32 3.82 8.10
CA SER A 52 1.45 4.29 9.18
C SER A 52 -0.03 4.05 8.89
N ALA A 53 -0.48 4.20 7.63
CA ALA A 53 -1.85 3.89 7.26
C ALA A 53 -2.17 2.40 7.40
N ILE A 54 -1.25 1.52 7.02
CA ILE A 54 -1.39 0.06 7.18
C ILE A 54 -1.40 -0.32 8.65
N GLU A 55 -0.46 0.22 9.45
CA GLU A 55 -0.40 -0.02 10.89
C GLU A 55 -1.72 0.34 11.55
N LYS A 56 -2.29 1.52 11.26
CA LYS A 56 -3.59 1.94 11.81
C LYS A 56 -4.74 1.01 11.45
N VAL A 57 -4.74 0.42 10.25
CA VAL A 57 -5.75 -0.55 9.82
C VAL A 57 -5.51 -1.92 10.49
N ALA A 58 -4.26 -2.31 10.65
CA ALA A 58 -3.87 -3.57 11.31
C ALA A 58 -4.11 -3.53 12.83
N THR A 59 -3.95 -2.37 13.46
CA THR A 59 -4.23 -2.15 14.89
C THR A 59 -5.68 -1.79 15.18
N GLY A 60 -6.53 -1.66 14.16
CA GLY A 60 -7.93 -1.28 14.33
C GLY A 60 -8.69 -2.41 14.99
N ASP A 61 -8.85 -2.33 16.32
CA ASP A 61 -9.58 -3.24 17.21
C ASP A 61 -10.00 -4.53 16.48
N THR A 62 -9.08 -5.47 16.32
CA THR A 62 -9.40 -6.77 15.70
C THR A 62 -10.04 -7.71 16.71
N ASP A 63 -10.12 -7.29 17.97
CA ASP A 63 -10.49 -8.18 19.05
C ASP A 63 -12.02 -8.34 19.13
N VAL A 64 -12.37 -9.61 19.27
CA VAL A 64 -13.72 -10.11 19.50
C VAL A 64 -13.98 -9.98 21.01
N PRO A 65 -15.15 -9.46 21.45
CA PRO A 65 -15.46 -9.35 22.87
C PRO A 65 -15.39 -10.71 23.60
N ASP A 66 -14.77 -10.74 24.78
CA ASP A 66 -14.62 -11.98 25.57
C ASP A 66 -15.96 -12.59 25.99
N ASP A 67 -16.96 -11.74 26.25
CA ASP A 67 -18.33 -12.10 26.64
C ASP A 67 -19.26 -12.39 25.45
N LEU A 68 -18.72 -12.44 24.22
CA LEU A 68 -19.53 -12.62 23.02
C LEU A 68 -20.29 -13.95 23.02
N PHE A 69 -19.61 -15.04 23.37
CA PHE A 69 -20.23 -16.36 23.37
C PHE A 69 -21.32 -16.45 24.44
N ASP A 70 -21.05 -15.92 25.63
CA ASP A 70 -22.01 -15.86 26.72
C ASP A 70 -23.23 -15.00 26.35
N SER A 71 -23.02 -13.88 25.65
CA SER A 71 -24.11 -13.07 25.11
C SER A 71 -25.00 -13.82 24.13
N LEU A 72 -24.45 -14.76 23.36
CA LEU A 72 -25.21 -15.56 22.38
C LEU A 72 -25.94 -16.75 23.02
N ILE A 73 -25.27 -17.51 23.90
CA ILE A 73 -25.86 -18.71 24.52
C ILE A 73 -27.03 -18.36 25.45
N ASN A 74 -27.04 -17.13 25.99
CA ASN A 74 -28.13 -16.62 26.83
C ASN A 74 -29.34 -16.09 26.03
N LEU A 75 -29.29 -16.09 24.69
CA LEU A 75 -30.45 -15.71 23.88
C LEU A 75 -31.46 -16.85 23.81
N PRO A 76 -32.71 -16.65 24.28
CA PRO A 76 -33.74 -17.67 24.20
C PRO A 76 -34.25 -17.86 22.77
N GLY A 77 -34.69 -19.07 22.46
CA GLY A 77 -35.34 -19.41 21.18
C GLY A 77 -34.37 -19.71 20.04
N PHE A 78 -33.09 -19.95 20.34
CA PHE A 78 -32.09 -20.38 19.36
C PHE A 78 -31.61 -21.80 19.65
N GLU A 79 -31.61 -22.65 18.62
CA GLU A 79 -30.96 -23.96 18.66
C GLU A 79 -29.44 -23.81 18.75
N GLN A 80 -28.78 -24.81 19.33
CA GLN A 80 -27.34 -24.77 19.54
C GLN A 80 -26.55 -24.62 18.22
N THR A 81 -27.06 -25.21 17.13
CA THR A 81 -26.50 -25.06 15.78
C THR A 81 -26.56 -23.60 15.29
N HIS A 82 -27.66 -22.88 15.57
CA HIS A 82 -27.79 -21.46 15.21
C HIS A 82 -26.75 -20.62 15.94
N ILE A 83 -26.56 -20.90 17.24
CA ILE A 83 -25.59 -20.22 18.11
C ILE A 83 -24.17 -20.44 17.61
N SER A 84 -23.78 -21.69 17.30
CA SER A 84 -22.46 -22.00 16.77
C SER A 84 -22.19 -21.33 15.42
N LEU A 85 -23.16 -21.35 14.50
CA LEU A 85 -23.02 -20.74 13.19
C LEU A 85 -22.86 -19.22 13.31
N TYR A 86 -23.69 -18.58 14.14
CA TYR A 86 -23.63 -17.13 14.31
C TYR A 86 -22.37 -16.69 15.06
N PHE A 87 -21.92 -17.44 16.07
CA PHE A 87 -20.65 -17.17 16.74
C PHE A 87 -19.46 -17.23 15.77
N ASN A 88 -19.38 -18.26 14.92
CA ASN A 88 -18.33 -18.36 13.90
C ASN A 88 -18.35 -17.16 12.94
N TYR A 89 -19.54 -16.72 12.51
CA TYR A 89 -19.70 -15.53 11.69
C TYR A 89 -19.19 -14.26 12.40
N LEU A 90 -19.49 -14.07 13.69
CA LEU A 90 -19.05 -12.90 14.45
C LEU A 90 -17.54 -12.91 14.71
N VAL A 91 -16.94 -14.07 14.98
CA VAL A 91 -15.47 -14.22 15.12
C VAL A 91 -14.75 -13.84 13.83
N ALA A 92 -15.30 -14.22 12.67
CA ALA A 92 -14.76 -13.83 11.37
C ALA A 92 -14.95 -12.34 11.05
N HIS A 93 -15.85 -11.63 11.76
CA HIS A 93 -16.15 -10.22 11.55
C HIS A 93 -16.14 -9.44 12.88
N PRO A 94 -14.95 -9.14 13.47
CA PRO A 94 -14.85 -8.54 14.81
C PRO A 94 -15.58 -7.20 14.96
N HIS A 95 -15.64 -6.40 13.90
CA HIS A 95 -16.40 -5.15 13.90
C HIS A 95 -17.92 -5.38 14.10
N ILE A 96 -18.47 -6.46 13.54
CA ILE A 96 -19.87 -6.87 13.74
C ILE A 96 -20.04 -7.43 15.15
N ALA A 97 -19.10 -8.27 15.61
CA ALA A 97 -19.12 -8.81 16.97
C ALA A 97 -19.20 -7.71 18.03
N ARG A 98 -18.39 -6.66 17.91
CA ARG A 98 -18.43 -5.51 18.82
C ARG A 98 -19.73 -4.73 18.72
N ALA A 99 -20.24 -4.50 17.51
CA ALA A 99 -21.51 -3.80 17.32
C ALA A 99 -22.66 -4.58 17.95
N PHE A 100 -22.71 -5.89 17.71
CA PHE A 100 -23.66 -6.81 18.33
C PHE A 100 -23.55 -6.77 19.86
N ASN A 101 -22.34 -6.85 20.41
CA ASN A 101 -22.17 -6.95 21.86
C ASN A 101 -22.60 -5.69 22.62
N LYS A 102 -22.49 -4.52 21.99
CA LYS A 102 -22.93 -3.22 22.55
C LYS A 102 -24.45 -3.03 22.60
N LEU A 103 -25.22 -3.89 21.95
CA LEU A 103 -26.67 -3.73 21.91
C LEU A 103 -27.38 -4.17 23.19
N PRO A 104 -28.53 -3.54 23.52
CA PRO A 104 -29.44 -4.08 24.53
C PRO A 104 -29.95 -5.47 24.13
N PHE A 105 -30.35 -6.26 25.13
CA PHE A 105 -30.77 -7.65 24.96
C PHE A 105 -31.81 -7.86 23.85
N ASP A 106 -32.89 -7.07 23.84
CA ASP A 106 -33.96 -7.20 22.85
C ASP A 106 -33.45 -7.01 21.41
N HIS A 107 -32.51 -6.09 21.21
CA HIS A 107 -31.92 -5.83 19.91
C HIS A 107 -30.94 -6.93 19.49
N LYS A 108 -30.19 -7.52 20.43
CA LYS A 108 -29.37 -8.72 20.17
C LYS A 108 -30.24 -9.87 19.69
N LEU A 109 -31.39 -10.08 20.33
CA LEU A 109 -32.34 -11.14 19.99
C LEU A 109 -32.93 -10.96 18.58
N ILE A 110 -33.35 -9.74 18.23
CA ILE A 110 -33.86 -9.43 16.88
C ILE A 110 -32.76 -9.62 15.83
N TRP A 111 -31.53 -9.17 16.10
CA TRP A 111 -30.42 -9.31 15.16
C TRP A 111 -30.09 -10.78 14.91
N ALA A 112 -29.91 -11.57 15.97
CA ALA A 112 -29.64 -13.01 15.85
C ALA A 112 -30.76 -13.73 15.08
N ARG A 113 -32.02 -13.36 15.32
CA ARG A 113 -33.18 -13.91 14.58
C ARG A 113 -33.09 -13.61 13.09
N ASN A 114 -32.78 -12.37 12.72
CA ASN A 114 -32.64 -11.98 11.31
C ASN A 114 -31.54 -12.78 10.63
N PHE A 115 -30.38 -12.93 11.28
CA PHE A 115 -29.29 -13.75 10.77
C PHE A 115 -29.72 -15.21 10.54
N VAL A 116 -30.40 -15.82 11.52
CA VAL A 116 -30.90 -17.19 11.38
C VAL A 116 -31.93 -17.29 10.26
N SER A 117 -32.88 -16.37 10.16
CA SER A 117 -33.89 -16.40 9.10
C SER A 117 -33.30 -16.30 7.68
N GLU A 118 -32.17 -15.62 7.54
CA GLU A 118 -31.45 -15.51 6.27
C GLU A 118 -30.67 -16.79 5.94
N LYS A 119 -30.04 -17.42 6.95
CA LYS A 119 -29.21 -18.62 6.76
C LYS A 119 -29.99 -19.92 6.78
N PHE A 120 -31.18 -19.93 7.38
CA PHE A 120 -32.06 -21.09 7.53
C PHE A 120 -33.46 -20.76 7.01
N PRO A 121 -33.64 -20.51 5.69
CA PRO A 121 -34.95 -20.22 5.14
C PRO A 121 -35.84 -21.46 5.20
N GLY A 122 -37.02 -21.33 5.83
CA GLY A 122 -38.03 -22.39 5.88
C GLY A 122 -37.97 -23.32 7.10
N VAL A 123 -37.21 -22.95 8.13
CA VAL A 123 -37.26 -23.56 9.47
C VAL A 123 -38.20 -22.75 10.37
#